data_AF-U4TWY9-F1
#
_entry.id   AF-U4TWY9-F1
#
_cell.length_a   1.000
_cell.length_b   1.000
_cell.length_c   1.000
_cell.angle_alpha   90.00
_cell.angle_beta   90.00
_cell.angle_gamma   90.00
#
_symmetry.space_group_name_H-M   'P 1'
#
loop_
_entity.id
_entity.type
_entity.pdbx_description
1 polymer ?
#
loop_
_entity_poly.entity_id
_entity_poly.type
_entity_poly.pdbx_seq_one_letter_code
_entity_poly.pdbx_strand_id
1 'polypeptide(L)'
;MALRRIRFFSLILVFNQGGIISFPHSLGGRGAALVTLGLGFLIYQFYSANLMSFLLNVPMTVISTVNELLEARFEIGCEDILYNRDFLKYENSSIIREVLNRLQLKNGSGFLKPEKGLAWVKKGQYAFHVELSTAYSIIKDQFDEKTICELKEIPMFPVKQMHANYQKLSPFKDLIDVW
;
A
#
# COMPACT_ATOMS: atom_id res chain seq x y z
N MET A 1 -39.40 41.39 14.74
CA MET A 1 -38.02 40.95 14.37
C MET A 1 -37.48 39.83 15.28
N ALA A 2 -37.71 39.88 16.60
CA ALA A 2 -37.24 38.87 17.56
C ALA A 2 -37.73 37.42 17.29
N LEU A 3 -39.00 37.24 16.91
CA LEU A 3 -39.57 35.92 16.61
C LEU A 3 -38.90 35.20 15.43
N ARG A 4 -38.38 35.96 14.46
CA ARG A 4 -37.71 35.42 13.27
C ARG A 4 -36.28 34.97 13.59
N ARG A 5 -35.59 35.68 14.51
CA ARG A 5 -34.29 35.28 15.06
C ARG A 5 -34.41 34.01 15.93
N ILE A 6 -35.43 33.91 16.78
CA ILE A 6 -35.66 32.73 17.63
C ILE A 6 -35.94 31.47 16.78
N ARG A 7 -36.71 31.60 15.70
CA ARG A 7 -36.95 30.50 14.75
C ARG A 7 -35.68 30.03 14.04
N PHE A 8 -34.76 30.94 13.71
CA PHE A 8 -33.48 30.60 13.09
C PHE A 8 -32.56 29.85 14.05
N PHE A 9 -32.48 30.29 15.31
CA PHE A 9 -31.73 29.59 16.36
C PHE A 9 -32.30 28.20 16.67
N SER A 10 -33.62 28.04 16.69
CA SER A 10 -34.24 26.72 16.90
C SER A 10 -33.96 25.74 15.75
N LEU A 11 -33.79 26.21 14.52
CA LEU A 11 -33.39 25.35 13.39
C LEU A 11 -31.94 24.88 13.56
N ILE A 12 -31.03 25.76 13.97
CA ILE A 12 -29.62 25.41 14.21
C ILE A 12 -29.50 24.38 15.35
N LEU A 13 -30.29 24.52 16.42
CA LEU A 13 -30.32 23.57 17.53
C LEU A 13 -30.89 22.20 17.14
N VAL A 14 -31.90 22.17 16.25
CA VAL A 14 -32.44 20.93 15.66
C VAL A 14 -31.37 20.19 14.85
N PHE A 15 -30.54 20.91 14.09
CA PHE A 15 -29.43 20.30 13.35
C PHE A 15 -28.33 19.76 14.28
N ASN A 16 -28.14 20.36 15.46
CA ASN A 16 -27.11 19.97 16.42
C ASN A 16 -27.64 19.08 17.57
N GLN A 17 -28.67 18.25 17.31
CA GLN A 17 -29.30 17.36 18.30
C GLN A 17 -29.82 18.04 19.60
N GLY A 18 -29.89 19.37 19.64
CA GLY A 18 -30.29 20.18 20.81
C GLY A 18 -31.80 20.30 21.01
N GLY A 19 -32.61 19.56 20.24
CA GLY A 19 -34.07 19.55 20.34
C GLY A 19 -34.78 20.77 19.74
N ILE A 20 -36.12 20.71 19.69
CA ILE A 20 -36.99 21.80 19.22
C ILE A 20 -37.47 22.60 20.44
N ILE A 21 -37.17 23.90 20.50
CA ILE A 21 -37.58 24.76 21.63
C ILE A 21 -39.01 25.32 21.42
N SER A 22 -39.46 25.42 20.16
CA SER A 22 -40.76 26.02 19.81
C SER A 22 -41.48 25.22 18.72
N PHE A 23 -42.60 24.59 19.07
CA PHE A 23 -43.40 23.82 18.12
C PHE A 23 -44.20 24.73 17.16
N PRO A 24 -44.09 24.54 15.84
CA PRO A 24 -44.97 25.23 14.89
C PRO A 24 -46.42 24.72 15.03
N HIS A 25 -47.37 25.67 15.13
CA HIS A 25 -48.79 25.37 15.32
C HIS A 25 -49.48 24.84 14.04
N SER A 26 -48.93 25.13 12.85
CA SER A 26 -49.47 24.66 11.56
C SER A 26 -49.03 23.23 11.24
N LEU A 27 -49.94 22.41 10.69
CA LEU A 27 -49.69 21.03 10.28
C LEU A 27 -48.50 20.91 9.31
N GLY A 28 -48.38 21.85 8.36
CA GLY A 28 -47.25 21.90 7.41
C GLY A 28 -45.91 22.22 8.08
N GLY A 29 -45.91 23.03 9.14
CA GLY A 29 -44.70 23.33 9.90
C GLY A 29 -44.19 22.13 10.70
N ARG A 30 -45.11 21.27 11.18
CA ARG A 30 -44.74 20.01 11.85
C ARG A 30 -44.13 19.00 10.86
N GLY A 31 -44.72 18.87 9.67
CA GLY A 31 -44.16 18.05 8.59
C GLY A 31 -42.76 18.48 8.18
N ALA A 32 -42.56 19.79 7.95
CA ALA A 32 -41.25 20.34 7.61
C ALA A 32 -40.21 20.08 8.71
N ALA A 33 -40.57 20.24 9.99
CA ALA A 33 -39.68 19.97 11.11
C ALA A 33 -39.25 18.49 11.19
N LEU A 34 -40.18 17.55 10.97
CA LEU A 34 -39.87 16.11 10.93
C LEU A 34 -38.97 15.74 9.76
N VAL A 35 -39.21 16.32 8.58
CA VAL A 35 -38.36 16.09 7.40
C VAL A 35 -36.95 16.65 7.63
N THR A 36 -36.82 17.85 8.21
CA THR A 36 -35.51 18.42 8.54
C THR A 36 -34.77 17.59 9.59
N LEU A 37 -35.47 17.11 10.63
CA LEU A 37 -34.91 16.19 11.62
C LEU A 37 -34.43 14.87 11.00
N GLY A 38 -35.27 14.24 10.16
CA GLY A 38 -34.91 13.01 9.46
C GLY A 38 -33.71 13.19 8.53
N LEU A 39 -33.67 14.29 7.76
CA LEU A 39 -32.53 14.63 6.91
C LEU A 39 -31.25 14.86 7.72
N GLY A 40 -31.34 15.58 8.84
CA GLY A 40 -30.20 15.81 9.74
C GLY A 40 -29.65 14.51 10.34
N PHE A 41 -30.53 13.61 10.74
CA PHE A 41 -30.15 12.27 11.22
C PHE A 41 -29.43 11.45 10.14
N LEU A 42 -29.96 11.44 8.90
CA LEU A 42 -29.32 10.75 7.79
C LEU A 42 -27.93 11.32 7.45
N ILE A 43 -27.78 12.65 7.45
CA ILE A 43 -26.48 13.31 7.21
C ILE A 43 -25.49 12.94 8.33
N TYR A 44 -25.92 12.95 9.59
CA TYR A 44 -25.08 12.59 10.73
C TYR A 44 -24.60 11.13 10.65
N GLN A 45 -25.50 10.21 10.32
CA GLN A 45 -25.17 8.80 10.16
C GLN A 45 -24.18 8.58 9.00
N PHE A 46 -24.41 9.23 7.85
CA PHE A 46 -23.51 9.12 6.70
C PHE A 46 -22.13 9.74 7.00
N TYR A 47 -22.10 10.90 7.66
CA TYR A 47 -20.84 11.54 8.05
C TYR A 47 -20.03 10.66 9.01
N SER A 48 -20.67 10.11 10.04
CA SER A 48 -20.00 9.23 11.02
C SER A 48 -19.44 7.96 10.37
N ALA A 49 -20.18 7.35 9.44
CA ALA A 49 -19.73 6.17 8.70
C ALA A 49 -18.52 6.47 7.78
N ASN A 50 -18.56 7.59 7.04
CA ASN A 50 -17.43 8.00 6.19
C ASN A 50 -16.19 8.35 7.00
N LEU A 51 -16.37 9.02 8.14
CA LEU A 51 -15.27 9.35 9.04
C LEU A 51 -14.60 8.06 9.55
N MET A 52 -15.38 7.08 10.02
CA MET A 52 -14.83 5.80 10.46
C MET A 52 -14.12 5.04 9.34
N SER A 53 -14.68 5.03 8.13
CA SER A 53 -14.04 4.46 6.94
C SER A 53 -12.69 5.12 6.66
N PHE A 54 -12.62 6.45 6.75
CA PHE A 54 -11.37 7.19 6.57
C PHE A 54 -10.33 6.88 7.65
N LEU A 55 -10.72 6.77 8.93
CA LEU A 55 -9.80 6.46 10.03
C LEU A 55 -9.24 5.03 9.96
N LEU A 56 -10.05 4.07 9.49
CA LEU A 56 -9.61 2.69 9.32
C LEU A 56 -8.74 2.49 8.07
N ASN A 57 -8.85 3.40 7.10
CA ASN A 57 -8.04 3.36 5.89
C ASN A 57 -6.68 4.01 6.18
N VAL A 58 -5.73 3.20 6.66
CA VAL A 58 -4.34 3.63 6.81
C VAL A 58 -3.79 3.91 5.40
N PRO A 59 -3.32 5.13 5.09
CA PRO A 59 -2.75 5.41 3.78
C PRO A 59 -1.47 4.60 3.61
N MET A 60 -1.51 3.57 2.76
CA MET A 60 -0.30 2.85 2.36
C MET A 60 0.60 3.81 1.57
N THR A 61 1.89 3.81 1.88
CA THR A 61 2.88 4.63 1.18
C THR A 61 2.91 4.26 -0.31
N VAL A 62 2.88 5.28 -1.17
CA VAL A 62 2.60 5.15 -2.61
C VAL A 62 3.79 4.61 -3.42
N ILE A 63 4.94 4.33 -2.80
CA ILE A 63 6.18 3.91 -3.49
C ILE A 63 5.94 2.61 -4.25
N SER A 64 5.67 2.70 -5.54
CA SER A 64 5.20 1.59 -6.38
C SER A 64 6.24 1.19 -7.42
N THR A 65 7.20 2.07 -7.69
CA THR A 65 8.24 1.87 -8.69
C THR A 65 9.63 1.93 -8.07
N VAL A 66 10.59 1.27 -8.75
CA VAL A 66 12.01 1.32 -8.38
C VAL A 66 12.55 2.76 -8.46
N ASN A 67 12.02 3.59 -9.37
CA ASN A 67 12.44 4.99 -9.48
C ASN A 67 12.05 5.81 -8.23
N GLU A 68 10.80 5.68 -7.77
CA GLU A 68 10.35 6.32 -6.52
C GLU A 68 11.14 5.83 -5.31
N LEU A 69 11.53 4.54 -5.30
CA LEU A 69 12.36 3.97 -4.25
C LEU A 69 13.77 4.62 -4.21
N LEU A 70 14.36 4.86 -5.39
CA LEU A 70 15.66 5.53 -5.53
C LEU A 70 15.62 7.00 -5.07
N GLU A 71 14.52 7.70 -5.38
CA GLU A 71 14.26 9.07 -4.95
C GLU A 71 14.05 9.17 -3.43
N ALA A 72 13.36 8.18 -2.84
CA ALA A 72 13.13 8.10 -1.40
C ALA A 72 14.38 7.73 -0.57
N ARG A 73 15.55 7.57 -1.21
CA ARG A 73 16.87 7.33 -0.58
C ARG A 73 16.94 6.08 0.31
N PHE A 74 16.19 5.04 -0.02
CA PHE A 74 16.35 3.74 0.64
C PHE A 74 17.74 3.17 0.35
N GLU A 75 18.30 2.47 1.34
CA GLU A 75 19.48 1.64 1.11
C GLU A 75 19.07 0.40 0.30
N ILE A 76 19.87 0.02 -0.69
CA ILE A 76 19.51 -1.07 -1.61
C ILE A 76 20.52 -2.21 -1.45
N GLY A 77 20.00 -3.43 -1.35
CA GLY A 77 20.77 -4.67 -1.46
C GLY A 77 20.15 -5.64 -2.44
N CYS A 78 20.96 -6.61 -2.85
CA CYS A 78 20.53 -7.68 -3.75
C CYS A 78 20.99 -9.02 -3.21
N GLU A 79 20.26 -10.08 -3.54
CA GLU A 79 20.66 -11.44 -3.21
C GLU A 79 21.85 -11.90 -4.08
N ASP A 80 22.82 -12.58 -3.46
CA ASP A 80 24.00 -13.09 -4.13
C ASP A 80 23.72 -14.35 -4.97
N ILE A 81 23.03 -14.17 -6.09
CA ILE A 81 22.75 -15.22 -7.08
C ILE A 81 23.35 -14.83 -8.43
N LEU A 82 23.86 -15.82 -9.16
CA LEU A 82 24.44 -15.64 -10.50
C LEU A 82 23.48 -14.91 -11.46
N TYR A 83 22.20 -15.31 -11.48
CA TYR A 83 21.18 -14.67 -12.32
C TYR A 83 21.04 -13.17 -12.05
N ASN A 84 20.99 -12.75 -10.79
CA ASN A 84 20.90 -11.33 -10.42
C ASN A 84 22.15 -10.56 -10.87
N ARG A 85 23.34 -11.15 -10.68
CA ARG A 85 24.60 -10.52 -11.10
C ARG A 85 24.68 -10.34 -12.60
N ASP A 86 24.32 -11.37 -13.37
CA ASP A 86 24.31 -11.31 -14.82
C ASP A 86 23.27 -10.30 -15.30
N PHE A 87 22.04 -10.33 -14.76
CA PHE A 87 21.00 -9.39 -15.14
C PHE A 87 21.42 -7.93 -14.90
N LEU A 88 21.96 -7.61 -13.71
CA LEU A 88 22.43 -6.27 -13.38
C LEU A 88 23.60 -5.80 -14.27
N LYS A 89 24.39 -6.75 -14.81
CA LYS A 89 25.52 -6.46 -15.70
C LYS A 89 25.10 -6.28 -17.15
N TYR A 90 24.12 -7.04 -17.63
CA TYR A 90 23.68 -7.03 -19.03
C TYR A 90 22.56 -6.03 -19.31
N GLU A 91 21.74 -5.68 -18.31
CA GLU A 91 20.64 -4.73 -18.47
C GLU A 91 21.16 -3.29 -18.52
N ASN A 92 20.86 -2.56 -19.61
CA ASN A 92 21.41 -1.22 -19.86
C ASN A 92 20.41 -0.08 -19.56
N SER A 93 19.36 -0.38 -18.80
CA SER A 93 18.41 0.64 -18.32
C SER A 93 19.09 1.65 -17.39
N SER A 94 18.75 2.93 -17.52
CA SER A 94 19.27 4.01 -16.66
C SER A 94 19.01 3.74 -15.17
N ILE A 95 17.83 3.18 -14.86
CA ILE A 95 17.39 2.86 -13.50
C ILE A 95 18.28 1.75 -12.89
N ILE A 96 18.53 0.68 -13.65
CA ILE A 96 19.32 -0.46 -13.18
C ILE A 96 20.79 -0.08 -13.00
N ARG A 97 21.32 0.80 -13.87
CA ARG A 97 22.66 1.37 -13.70
C ARG A 97 22.78 2.19 -12.43
N GLU A 98 21.75 2.95 -12.07
CA GLU A 98 21.73 3.69 -10.81
C GLU A 98 21.70 2.73 -9.61
N VAL A 99 20.86 1.70 -9.65
CA VAL A 99 20.82 0.65 -8.62
C VAL A 99 22.20 -0.02 -8.46
N LEU A 100 22.85 -0.39 -9.56
CA LEU A 100 24.17 -0.99 -9.56
C LEU A 100 25.23 -0.05 -8.95
N ASN A 101 25.21 1.23 -9.31
CA ASN A 101 26.10 2.22 -8.73
C ASN A 101 25.89 2.34 -7.20
N ARG A 102 24.64 2.38 -6.74
CA ARG A 102 24.33 2.42 -5.30
C ARG A 102 24.78 1.16 -4.56
N LEU A 103 24.68 -0.01 -5.19
CA LEU A 103 25.24 -1.26 -4.64
C LEU A 103 26.76 -1.21 -4.50
N GLN A 104 27.46 -0.67 -5.49
CA GLN A 104 28.94 -0.62 -5.55
C GLN A 104 29.55 0.44 -4.62
N LEU A 105 28.81 1.51 -4.31
CA LEU A 105 29.26 2.58 -3.41
C LEU A 105 29.41 2.11 -1.94
N LYS A 106 28.66 1.09 -1.52
CA LYS A 106 28.92 0.44 -0.23
C LYS A 106 30.10 -0.52 -0.41
N ASN A 107 31.09 -0.41 0.47
CA ASN A 107 32.41 -1.05 0.43
C ASN A 107 32.42 -2.61 0.59
N GLY A 108 31.34 -3.26 0.20
CA GLY A 108 31.13 -4.70 0.15
C GLY A 108 30.05 -4.92 -0.89
N SER A 109 30.08 -6.03 -1.61
CA SER A 109 29.50 -6.19 -2.94
C SER A 109 27.98 -5.95 -3.11
N GLY A 110 27.23 -5.39 -2.16
CA GLY A 110 25.77 -5.14 -2.21
C GLY A 110 24.94 -6.43 -2.24
N PHE A 111 25.61 -7.54 -2.59
CA PHE A 111 25.18 -8.91 -2.58
C PHE A 111 25.28 -9.49 -1.18
N LEU A 112 24.15 -9.97 -0.67
CA LEU A 112 24.01 -10.55 0.66
C LEU A 112 23.26 -11.86 0.55
N LYS A 113 23.42 -12.72 1.55
CA LYS A 113 22.53 -13.87 1.75
C LYS A 113 21.12 -13.39 2.10
N PRO A 114 20.07 -14.13 1.70
CA PRO A 114 18.69 -13.71 1.87
C PRO A 114 18.31 -13.47 3.34
N GLU A 115 18.78 -14.33 4.25
CA GLU A 115 18.58 -14.19 5.70
C GLU A 115 19.09 -12.85 6.25
N LYS A 116 20.29 -12.45 5.83
CA LYS A 116 20.92 -11.21 6.31
C LYS A 116 20.26 -9.97 5.68
N GLY A 117 19.89 -10.06 4.40
CA GLY A 117 19.19 -8.99 3.69
C GLY A 117 17.82 -8.71 4.30
N LEU A 118 17.02 -9.76 4.53
CA LEU A 118 15.69 -9.64 5.14
C LEU A 118 15.75 -9.18 6.60
N ALA A 119 16.78 -9.59 7.35
CA ALA A 119 17.00 -9.05 8.70
C ALA A 119 17.26 -7.53 8.72
N TRP A 120 17.82 -6.96 7.64
CA TRP A 120 17.98 -5.51 7.50
C TRP A 120 16.69 -4.83 7.04
N VAL A 121 15.92 -5.46 6.16
CA VAL A 121 14.56 -4.99 5.81
C VAL A 121 13.69 -4.88 7.06
N LYS A 122 13.77 -5.86 7.97
CA LYS A 122 13.04 -5.84 9.25
C LYS A 122 13.41 -4.65 10.15
N LYS A 123 14.63 -4.10 10.02
CA LYS A 123 15.06 -2.90 10.77
C LYS A 123 14.55 -1.59 10.15
N GLY A 124 14.00 -1.64 8.94
CA GLY A 124 13.50 -0.48 8.20
C GLY A 124 14.58 0.26 7.39
N GLN A 125 14.13 1.18 6.52
CA GLN A 125 14.98 1.99 5.62
C GLN A 125 15.89 1.19 4.65
N TYR A 126 15.59 -0.08 4.44
CA TYR A 126 16.35 -0.97 3.57
C TYR A 126 15.43 -1.67 2.57
N ALA A 127 15.80 -1.65 1.30
CA ALA A 127 15.16 -2.37 0.22
C ALA A 127 16.07 -3.50 -0.25
N PHE A 128 15.53 -4.72 -0.27
CA PHE A 128 16.30 -5.91 -0.60
C PHE A 128 15.64 -6.67 -1.75
N HIS A 129 16.39 -6.86 -2.83
CA HIS A 129 15.96 -7.71 -3.95
C HIS A 129 16.34 -9.16 -3.69
N VAL A 130 15.34 -10.04 -3.72
CA VAL A 130 15.44 -11.47 -3.38
C VAL A 130 14.42 -12.26 -4.20
N GLU A 131 14.67 -13.54 -4.43
CA GLU A 131 13.68 -14.43 -5.03
C GLU A 131 12.44 -14.57 -4.13
N LEU A 132 11.23 -14.40 -4.69
CA LEU A 132 9.97 -14.44 -3.94
C LEU A 132 9.77 -15.74 -3.16
N SER A 133 10.11 -16.89 -3.74
CA SER A 133 9.98 -18.21 -3.12
C SER A 133 10.78 -18.30 -1.81
N THR A 134 12.05 -17.89 -1.87
CA THR A 134 12.97 -17.83 -0.72
C THR A 134 12.52 -16.78 0.29
N ALA A 135 12.10 -15.61 -0.21
CA ALA A 135 11.67 -14.49 0.64
C ALA A 135 10.45 -14.85 1.48
N TYR A 136 9.39 -15.39 0.88
CA TYR A 136 8.17 -15.76 1.60
C TYR A 136 8.41 -16.82 2.67
N SER A 137 9.29 -17.79 2.39
CA SER A 137 9.68 -18.80 3.38
C SER A 137 10.31 -18.14 4.62
N ILE A 138 11.26 -17.23 4.42
CA ILE A 138 11.96 -16.55 5.53
C ILE A 138 11.04 -15.55 6.25
N ILE A 139 10.22 -14.79 5.51
CA ILE A 139 9.29 -13.81 6.07
C ILE A 139 8.29 -14.51 7.00
N LYS A 140 7.73 -15.63 6.57
CA LYS A 140 6.78 -16.43 7.37
C LYS A 140 7.38 -16.85 8.72
N ASP A 141 8.67 -17.19 8.75
CA ASP A 141 9.32 -17.72 9.94
C ASP A 141 9.87 -16.60 10.86
N GLN A 142 10.28 -15.45 10.31
CA GLN A 142 11.03 -14.43 11.05
C GLN A 142 10.28 -13.10 11.27
N PHE A 143 9.20 -12.82 10.54
CA PHE A 143 8.49 -11.55 10.62
C PHE A 143 7.22 -11.66 11.47
N ASP A 144 6.90 -10.56 12.16
CA ASP A 144 5.62 -10.43 12.87
C ASP A 144 4.51 -10.04 11.88
N GLU A 145 3.26 -10.39 12.18
CA GLU A 145 2.10 -10.08 11.34
C GLU A 145 2.00 -8.58 11.03
N LYS A 146 2.34 -7.71 12.00
CA LYS A 146 2.34 -6.26 11.78
C LYS A 146 3.38 -5.84 10.76
N THR A 147 4.59 -6.39 10.85
CA THR A 147 5.66 -6.10 9.90
C THR A 147 5.34 -6.62 8.51
N ILE A 148 4.63 -7.76 8.40
CA ILE A 148 4.16 -8.29 7.12
C ILE A 148 3.17 -7.32 6.48
N CYS A 149 2.22 -6.76 7.24
CA CYS A 149 1.27 -5.77 6.72
C CYS A 149 1.93 -4.45 6.28
N GLU A 150 3.07 -4.09 6.86
CA GLU A 150 3.84 -2.90 6.48
C GLU A 150 4.82 -3.15 5.32
N LEU A 151 5.11 -4.42 5.02
CA LEU A 151 6.02 -4.81 3.95
C LEU A 151 5.38 -4.53 2.59
N LYS A 152 6.19 -4.02 1.66
CA LYS A 152 5.76 -3.75 0.29
C LYS A 152 6.66 -4.45 -0.71
N GLU A 153 6.03 -5.10 -1.66
CA GLU A 153 6.70 -5.76 -2.77
C GLU A 153 6.72 -4.82 -3.98
N ILE A 154 7.90 -4.66 -4.59
CA ILE A 154 8.10 -3.85 -5.79
C ILE A 154 8.80 -4.74 -6.83
N PRO A 155 8.19 -5.01 -7.98
CA PRO A 155 8.82 -5.82 -9.01
C PRO A 155 10.00 -5.07 -9.63
N MET A 156 11.20 -5.60 -9.48
CA MET A 156 12.41 -5.05 -10.09
C MET A 156 12.63 -5.55 -11.52
N PHE A 157 12.29 -6.82 -11.77
CA PHE A 157 12.44 -7.45 -13.08
C PHE A 157 11.08 -7.65 -13.75
N PRO A 158 11.00 -7.51 -15.08
CA PRO A 158 9.82 -7.93 -15.80
C PRO A 158 9.64 -9.43 -15.65
N VAL A 159 8.39 -9.89 -15.55
CA VAL A 159 8.07 -11.32 -15.49
C VAL A 159 8.55 -11.96 -16.80
N LYS A 160 9.52 -12.87 -16.70
CA LYS A 160 9.99 -13.68 -17.84
C LYS A 160 9.56 -15.12 -17.63
N GLN A 161 9.09 -15.77 -18.69
CA GLN A 161 8.73 -17.18 -18.63
C GLN A 161 9.99 -18.03 -18.47
N MET A 162 10.05 -18.76 -17.35
CA MET A 162 11.06 -19.77 -17.13
C MET A 162 10.64 -21.05 -17.86
N HIS A 163 11.60 -21.70 -18.51
CA HIS A 163 11.41 -22.96 -19.21
C HIS A 163 12.25 -24.05 -18.55
N ALA A 164 11.86 -25.30 -18.73
CA ALA A 164 12.68 -26.43 -18.28
C ALA A 164 14.02 -26.44 -19.01
N ASN A 165 15.11 -26.64 -18.26
CA ASN A 165 16.44 -26.80 -18.84
C ASN A 165 16.65 -28.26 -19.23
N TYR A 166 16.99 -28.52 -20.50
CA TYR A 166 17.31 -29.86 -21.00
C TYR A 166 18.60 -29.84 -21.83
N GLN A 167 19.22 -31.02 -22.00
CA GLN A 167 20.41 -31.15 -22.84
C GLN A 167 20.08 -30.75 -24.28
N LYS A 168 21.02 -30.06 -24.94
CA LYS A 168 20.89 -29.74 -26.36
C LYS A 168 20.63 -31.02 -27.16
N LEU A 169 19.64 -30.98 -28.07
CA LEU A 169 19.19 -32.11 -28.89
C LEU A 169 18.61 -33.30 -28.09
N SER A 170 18.11 -33.07 -26.87
CA SER A 170 17.43 -34.12 -26.12
C SER A 170 16.12 -34.54 -26.82
N PRO A 171 15.85 -35.85 -26.99
CA PRO A 171 14.58 -36.34 -27.53
C PRO A 171 13.39 -36.06 -26.60
N PHE A 172 13.64 -35.65 -25.35
CA PHE A 172 12.59 -35.30 -24.38
C PHE A 172 12.09 -33.86 -24.51
N LYS A 173 12.68 -33.04 -25.39
CA LYS A 173 12.25 -31.66 -25.62
C LYS A 173 10.74 -31.59 -25.91
N ASP A 174 10.28 -32.38 -26.88
CA ASP A 174 8.89 -32.35 -27.32
C ASP A 174 7.91 -32.94 -26.31
N LEU A 175 8.39 -33.63 -25.26
CA LEU A 175 7.55 -34.12 -24.17
C LEU A 175 7.43 -33.06 -23.05
N ILE A 176 8.49 -32.30 -22.83
CA ILE A 176 8.61 -31.36 -21.71
C ILE A 176 8.07 -29.98 -22.10
N ASP A 177 8.19 -29.56 -23.37
CA ASP A 177 7.72 -28.25 -23.87
C ASP A 177 6.19 -28.20 -24.10
N VAL A 178 5.42 -29.25 -23.79
CA VAL A 178 3.96 -29.36 -24.06
C VAL A 178 3.07 -28.84 -22.92
N TRP A 179 3.68 -28.37 -21.82
CA TRP A 179 2.99 -27.80 -20.66
C TRP A 179 3.29 -26.31 -20.53
#